data_AF-A0A1M5P3S0-F1
#
_entry.id   AF-A0A1M5P3S0-F1
#
_cell.length_a   1.000
_cell.length_b   1.000
_cell.length_c   1.000
_cell.angle_alpha   90.00
_cell.angle_beta   90.00
_cell.angle_gamma   90.00
#
_symmetry.space_group_name_H-M   'P 1'
#
loop_
_entity.id
_entity.type
_entity.pdbx_description
1 polymer ?
#
loop_
_entity_poly.entity_id
_entity_poly.type
_entity_poly.pdbx_seq_one_letter_code
_entity_poly.pdbx_strand_id
1 'polypeptide(L)' 'MTTITVNKRTKAGKALLELAKLLSLNNKGVEIIEESPYNPEFVKKIIDAEKRGNYKTIDPNDVWGSLGLK' A
#
# COMPACT_ATOMS: atom_id res chain seq x y z
N MET A 1 -14.18 19.05 -8.91
CA MET A 1 -13.48 17.75 -9.02
C MET A 1 -14.49 16.72 -9.48
N THR A 2 -14.14 15.91 -10.47
CA THR A 2 -15.03 14.86 -11.01
C THR A 2 -14.38 13.51 -10.73
N THR A 3 -15.15 12.57 -10.18
CA THR A 3 -14.67 11.22 -9.86
C THR A 3 -15.18 10.24 -10.90
N ILE A 4 -14.27 9.49 -11.52
CA ILE A 4 -14.61 8.41 -12.46
C ILE A 4 -14.30 7.08 -11.77
N THR A 5 -15.31 6.24 -11.57
CA THR A 5 -15.15 4.92 -10.96
C THR A 5 -14.81 3.88 -12.02
N VAL A 6 -13.64 3.24 -11.90
CA VAL A 6 -13.14 2.27 -12.88
C VAL A 6 -13.05 0.88 -12.26
N ASN A 7 -13.78 -0.09 -12.81
CA ASN A 7 -13.66 -1.48 -12.38
C ASN A 7 -12.41 -2.13 -13.02
N LYS A 8 -11.32 -2.25 -12.26
CA LYS A 8 -10.04 -2.84 -12.70
C LYS A 8 -10.14 -4.32 -13.15
N ARG A 9 -11.26 -5.01 -12.90
CA ARG A 9 -11.46 -6.43 -13.27
C ARG A 9 -12.02 -6.62 -14.68
N THR A 10 -12.60 -5.58 -15.31
CA THR A 10 -13.17 -5.68 -16.67
C THR A 10 -12.17 -5.29 -17.75
N LYS A 11 -12.36 -5.74 -19.00
CA LYS A 11 -11.48 -5.38 -20.14
C LYS A 11 -11.45 -3.87 -20.36
N ALA A 12 -12.61 -3.22 -20.37
CA ALA A 12 -12.73 -1.77 -20.55
C ALA A 12 -12.06 -1.00 -19.41
N GLY A 13 -12.25 -1.44 -18.16
CA GLY A 13 -11.64 -0.79 -17.01
C GLY A 13 -10.11 -0.91 -16.98
N LYS A 14 -9.57 -2.07 -17.39
CA LYS A 14 -8.12 -2.24 -17.57
C LYS A 14 -7.56 -1.31 -18.64
N ALA A 15 -8.20 -1.26 -19.81
CA ALA A 15 -7.77 -0.39 -20.91
C ALA A 15 -7.77 1.09 -20.52
N LEU A 16 -8.82 1.55 -19.83
CA LEU A 16 -8.93 2.94 -19.38
C LEU A 16 -7.87 3.27 -18.31
N LEU A 17 -7.56 2.33 -17.40
CA LEU A 17 -6.50 2.50 -16.41
C LEU A 17 -5.11 2.60 -17.06
N GLU A 18 -4.82 1.76 -18.06
CA GLU A 18 -3.53 1.83 -18.76
C GLU A 18 -3.35 3.12 -19.56
N LEU A 19 -4.41 3.59 -20.22
CA LEU A 19 -4.39 4.89 -20.88
C LEU A 19 -4.13 6.01 -19.87
N ALA A 20 -4.83 6.00 -18.73
CA ALA A 20 -4.60 6.99 -17.68
C ALA A 20 -3.15 6.97 -17.16
N LYS A 21 -2.56 5.78 -16.98
CA LYS A 21 -1.14 5.63 -16.57
C LYS A 21 -0.18 6.19 -17.61
N LEU A 22 -0.40 5.90 -18.89
CA LEU A 22 0.41 6.42 -19.98
C LEU A 22 0.35 7.95 -20.04
N LEU A 23 -0.84 8.52 -19.86
CA LEU A 23 -1.03 9.97 -19.85
C LEU A 23 -0.37 10.60 -18.63
N SER A 24 -0.50 10.00 -17.45
CA SER A 24 0.09 10.51 -16.20
C SER A 24 1.63 10.53 -16.22
N LEU A 25 2.26 9.54 -16.88
CA LEU A 25 3.71 9.50 -17.04
C LEU A 25 4.24 10.55 -18.03
N ASN A 26 3.51 10.76 -19.13
CA ASN A 26 4.01 11.57 -20.26
C ASN A 26 3.50 13.02 -20.25
N ASN A 27 2.40 13.31 -19.55
CA ASN A 27 1.76 14.62 -19.53
C ASN A 27 1.23 14.94 -18.12
N LYS A 28 1.53 16.14 -17.61
CA LYS A 28 1.04 16.65 -16.31
C LYS A 28 -0.48 16.90 -16.24
N GLY A 29 -1.25 16.53 -17.27
CA GLY A 29 -2.69 16.76 -17.36
C GLY A 29 -3.55 15.67 -16.69
N VAL A 30 -2.96 14.53 -16.33
CA VAL A 30 -3.65 13.41 -15.66
C VAL A 30 -2.89 13.00 -14.40
N GLU A 31 -3.56 13.05 -13.27
CA GLU A 31 -3.03 12.59 -11.98
C GLU A 31 -3.86 11.38 -11.51
N ILE A 32 -3.17 10.29 -11.18
CA ILE A 32 -3.80 9.10 -10.61
C ILE A 32 -3.61 9.15 -9.10
N ILE A 33 -4.71 9.40 -8.40
CA ILE A 33 -4.74 9.39 -6.94
C ILE A 33 -5.13 7.96 -6.53
N GLU A 34 -4.15 7.13 -6.16
CA GLU A 34 -4.40 5.85 -5.51
C GLU A 34 -4.39 6.04 -4.00
N GLU A 35 -5.56 5.89 -3.38
CA GLU A 35 -5.63 5.81 -1.92
C GLU A 35 -5.05 4.47 -1.47
N SER A 36 -3.90 4.52 -0.78
CA SER A 36 -3.39 3.36 -0.08
C SER A 36 -4.38 2.96 1.01
N PRO A 37 -4.74 1.66 1.13
CA PRO A 37 -5.56 1.21 2.25
C PRO A 37 -4.85 1.36 3.61
N TYR A 38 -3.52 1.60 3.59
CA TYR A 38 -2.71 1.74 4.79
C TYR A 38 -2.45 3.20 5.10
N ASN A 39 -2.60 3.56 6.38
CA ASN A 39 -2.20 4.85 6.90
C ASN A 39 -0.68 5.07 6.66
N PRO A 40 -0.26 6.23 6.12
CA PRO A 40 1.15 6.50 5.81
C PRO A 40 2.07 6.48 7.05
N GLU A 41 1.58 6.87 8.23
CA GLU A 41 2.35 6.77 9.48
C GLU A 41 2.61 5.32 9.88
N PHE A 42 1.62 4.45 9.67
CA PHE A 42 1.77 3.02 9.89
C PHE A 42 2.85 2.44 8.96
N VAL A 43 2.79 2.75 7.66
CA VAL A 43 3.78 2.31 6.68
C VAL A 43 5.19 2.78 7.08
N LYS A 44 5.33 4.04 7.46
CA LYS A 44 6.61 4.60 7.90
C LYS A 44 7.16 3.86 9.12
N LYS A 45 6.33 3.59 10.13
CA LYS A 45 6.74 2.87 11.34
C LYS A 45 7.24 1.45 11.05
N ILE A 46 6.61 0.75 10.10
CA ILE A 46 7.06 -0.58 9.67
C ILE A 46 8.42 -0.51 8.97
N ILE A 47 8.60 0.43 8.03
CA ILE A 47 9.87 0.62 7.30
C ILE A 47 11.01 0.96 8.27
N ASP A 48 10.75 1.84 9.24
CA ASP A 48 11.75 2.23 10.24
C ASP A 48 12.09 1.07 11.18
N ALA A 49 11.12 0.23 11.55
CA ALA A 49 11.35 -0.98 12.35
C ALA A 49 12.20 -2.02 11.60
N GLU A 50 11.95 -2.22 10.30
CA GLU A 50 12.76 -3.09 9.44
C GLU A 50 14.21 -2.60 9.35
N LYS A 51 14.43 -1.30 9.15
CA LYS A 51 15.79 -0.72 9.09
C LYS A 51 16.56 -0.85 10.40
N ARG A 52 15.87 -0.83 11.54
CA ARG A 52 16.50 -0.92 12.86
C ARG A 52 17.16 -2.27 13.11
N GLY A 53 16.68 -3.34 12.47
CA GLY A 53 17.31 -4.67 12.51
C GLY A 53 17.26 -5.39 13.86
N ASN A 54 16.61 -4.81 14.87
CA ASN A 54 16.57 -5.35 16.23
C ASN A 54 15.28 -6.17 16.46
N TYR A 55 15.25 -7.36 15.90
CA TYR A 55 14.07 -8.22 15.94
C TYR A 55 14.01 -9.08 17.19
N LYS A 56 12.78 -9.32 17.68
CA LYS A 56 12.52 -10.31 18.72
C LYS A 56 11.98 -11.56 18.04
N THR A 57 12.71 -12.67 18.15
CA THR A 57 12.20 -13.97 17.70
C THR A 57 11.03 -14.37 18.60
N ILE A 58 9.91 -14.73 17.99
CA ILE A 58 8.69 -15.14 18.68
C ILE A 58 8.55 -16.66 18.54
N ASP A 59 8.33 -17.36 19.65
CA ASP A 59 7.91 -18.76 19.63
C ASP A 59 6.45 -18.83 19.18
N PRO A 60 6.14 -19.52 18.06
CA PRO A 60 4.77 -19.71 17.61
C PRO A 60 3.89 -20.46 18.64
N ASN A 61 4.48 -21.28 19.51
CA ASN A 61 3.75 -22.06 20.50
C ASN A 61 3.46 -21.26 21.79
N ASP A 62 4.19 -20.17 22.04
CA ASP A 62 3.94 -19.25 23.16
C ASP A 62 4.25 -17.79 22.75
N VAL A 63 3.35 -17.23 21.93
CA VAL A 63 3.49 -15.87 21.40
C VAL A 63 3.52 -14.83 22.53
N TRP A 64 2.63 -14.94 23.50
CA TRP A 64 2.50 -13.96 24.59
C TRP A 64 3.65 -14.08 25.61
N GLY A 65 4.06 -15.30 25.95
CA GLY A 65 5.23 -15.54 26.79
C GLY A 65 6.52 -15.06 26.13
N SER A 66 6.66 -15.26 24.81
CA SER A 66 7.78 -14.70 24.04
C SER A 66 7.84 -13.18 24.10
N LEU A 67 6.70 -12.51 24.26
CA LEU A 67 6.62 -11.06 24.42
C LEU A 67 6.83 -10.60 25.87
N GLY A 68 6.87 -11.50 26.85
CA GLY A 68 6.96 -11.16 28.27
C GLY A 68 5.64 -10.63 28.85
N LEU A 69 4.52 -10.96 28.21
CA LEU A 69 3.18 -10.55 28.61
C LEU A 69 2.52 -11.76 29.28
N LYS A 70 2.74 -11.89 30.60
CA LYS A 70 2.04 -12.84 31.48
C LYS A 70 1.54 -12.11 32.70
#